data_AF-U7UIT3-F1
#
_entry.id   AF-U7UIT3-F1
#
_cell.length_a   1.000
_cell.length_b   1.000
_cell.length_c   1.000
_cell.angle_alpha   90.00
_cell.angle_beta   90.00
_cell.angle_gamma   90.00
#
_symmetry.space_group_name_H-M   'P 1'
#
loop_
_entity.id
_entity.type
_entity.pdbx_description
1 polymer ?
#
loop_
_entity_poly.entity_id
_entity_poly.type
_entity_poly.pdbx_seq_one_letter_code
_entity_poly.pdbx_strand_id
1 'polypeptide(L)'
;MKKCIALFLMIFALTGFAAAADSAPLFDHMRNIIIVDTTQEGPVAAYMSRALRQPFRIPYWNRLDAAELIAPEEATPSALHGIAKKYDADIVLVPVVRNWYWNQFHSLDWYGDDDEWFVEYNYDLAVCAYNRRTDTYAVYTCHGHDRDDASVLNSPAAILRDAMDTLLEKLPYKRIPTDLEELYGVSDPLQLRQTAGGAKIWTNADKPVAI
;
A
#
# COMPACT_ATOMS: atom_id res chain seq x y z
N MET A 1 -16.68 -24.71 48.53
CA MET A 1 -16.95 -23.59 47.60
C MET A 1 -15.80 -22.57 47.48
N LYS A 2 -15.00 -22.29 48.53
CA LYS A 2 -13.84 -21.37 48.42
C LYS A 2 -12.65 -21.90 47.58
N LYS A 3 -12.41 -23.22 47.59
CA LYS A 3 -11.32 -23.86 46.84
C LYS A 3 -11.54 -23.87 45.31
N CYS A 4 -12.79 -23.88 44.86
CA CYS A 4 -13.15 -23.84 43.43
C CYS A 4 -13.03 -22.43 42.84
N ILE A 5 -13.28 -21.40 43.65
CA ILE A 5 -13.13 -19.98 43.24
C ILE A 5 -11.64 -19.62 43.09
N ALA A 6 -10.79 -20.12 43.98
CA ALA A 6 -9.34 -19.96 43.86
C ALA A 6 -8.78 -20.64 42.60
N LEU A 7 -9.33 -21.80 42.21
CA LEU A 7 -8.91 -22.51 40.99
C LEU A 7 -9.31 -21.73 39.71
N PHE A 8 -10.50 -21.12 39.69
CA PHE A 8 -10.94 -20.29 38.56
C PHE A 8 -10.13 -18.99 38.44
N LEU A 9 -9.74 -18.37 39.55
CA LEU A 9 -8.85 -17.19 39.55
C LEU A 9 -7.42 -17.55 39.10
N MET A 10 -6.94 -18.75 39.40
CA MET A 10 -5.61 -19.22 38.97
C MET A 10 -5.58 -19.55 37.46
N ILE A 11 -6.68 -20.07 36.91
CA ILE A 11 -6.82 -20.32 35.46
C ILE A 11 -6.89 -18.98 34.70
N PHE A 12 -7.57 -17.97 35.24
CA PHE A 12 -7.61 -16.62 34.65
C PHE A 12 -6.24 -15.91 34.68
N ALA A 13 -5.39 -16.22 35.66
CA ALA A 13 -4.02 -15.71 35.73
C ALA A 13 -3.04 -16.41 34.75
N LEU A 14 -3.41 -17.58 34.21
CA LEU A 14 -2.63 -18.32 33.21
C LEU A 14 -3.04 -18.00 31.77
N THR A 15 -4.20 -17.37 31.56
CA THR A 15 -4.63 -16.85 30.25
C THR A 15 -4.21 -15.39 30.06
N GLY A 16 -3.03 -15.02 30.55
CA GLY A 16 -2.31 -13.88 30.01
C GLY A 16 -1.96 -14.22 28.57
N PHE A 17 -2.82 -13.81 27.64
CA PHE A 17 -2.41 -13.64 26.24
C PHE A 17 -1.24 -12.68 26.28
N ALA A 18 -0.02 -13.23 26.33
CA ALA A 18 1.07 -12.61 25.64
C ALA A 18 0.64 -12.64 24.17
N ALA A 19 -0.04 -11.58 23.75
CA ALA A 19 0.21 -11.07 22.42
C ALA A 19 1.70 -10.76 22.42
N ALA A 20 2.52 -11.78 22.16
CA ALA A 20 3.78 -11.56 21.53
C ALA A 20 3.38 -10.80 20.27
N ALA A 21 3.53 -9.48 20.30
CA ALA A 21 3.66 -8.73 19.09
C ALA A 21 4.68 -9.54 18.30
N ASP A 22 4.24 -10.14 17.18
CA ASP A 22 5.13 -10.63 16.15
C ASP A 22 5.89 -9.39 15.70
N SER A 23 6.90 -9.01 16.47
CA SER A 23 7.83 -7.95 16.15
C SER A 23 8.68 -8.55 15.06
N ALA A 24 8.13 -8.47 13.84
CA ALA A 24 8.87 -8.68 12.61
C ALA A 24 10.23 -7.98 12.75
N PRO A 25 11.31 -8.58 12.25
CA PRO A 25 12.64 -8.04 12.42
C PRO A 25 12.65 -6.57 11.96
N LEU A 26 12.97 -5.67 12.90
CA LEU A 26 13.17 -4.26 12.60
C LEU A 26 14.56 -4.11 12.00
N PHE A 27 14.62 -3.57 10.79
CA PHE A 27 15.86 -3.25 10.08
C PHE A 27 16.25 -1.79 10.36
N ASP A 28 17.54 -1.51 10.32
CA ASP A 28 18.03 -0.14 10.47
C ASP A 28 17.46 0.77 9.38
N HIS A 29 17.10 1.99 9.77
CA HIS A 29 16.51 3.03 8.91
C HIS A 29 15.16 2.68 8.27
N MET A 30 14.42 1.71 8.82
CA MET A 30 13.03 1.50 8.43
C MET A 30 12.19 2.76 8.63
N ARG A 31 11.34 3.06 7.64
CA ARG A 31 10.34 4.13 7.74
C ARG A 31 8.99 3.54 8.14
N ASN A 32 8.29 4.23 9.03
CA ASN A 32 6.96 3.85 9.44
C ASN A 32 5.95 4.39 8.42
N ILE A 33 5.16 3.51 7.83
CA ILE A 33 4.08 3.90 6.93
C ILE A 33 2.77 3.28 7.38
N ILE A 34 1.71 4.07 7.35
CA ILE A 34 0.36 3.59 7.64
C ILE A 34 -0.53 3.84 6.43
N ILE A 35 -1.26 2.80 6.04
CA ILE A 35 -2.33 2.88 5.05
C ILE A 35 -3.62 2.75 5.85
N VAL A 36 -4.42 3.82 5.84
CA VAL A 36 -5.68 3.90 6.57
C VAL A 36 -6.80 3.64 5.58
N ASP A 37 -7.63 2.64 5.89
CA ASP A 37 -8.77 2.30 5.06
C ASP A 37 -9.90 3.31 5.25
N THR A 38 -10.70 3.52 4.20
CA THR A 38 -11.86 4.39 4.30
C THR A 38 -13.08 3.64 4.78
N THR A 39 -14.14 4.36 5.17
CA THR A 39 -15.46 3.78 5.43
C THR A 39 -16.16 3.26 4.16
N GLN A 40 -15.54 3.41 2.98
CA GLN A 40 -16.11 2.94 1.72
C GLN A 40 -16.00 1.42 1.63
N GLU A 41 -17.14 0.77 1.41
CA GLU A 41 -17.21 -0.66 1.19
C GLU A 41 -17.21 -1.01 -0.29
N GLY A 42 -16.86 -2.27 -0.59
CA GLY A 42 -16.95 -2.83 -1.95
C GLY A 42 -15.61 -3.23 -2.57
N PRO A 43 -15.66 -3.90 -3.73
CA PRO A 43 -14.50 -4.54 -4.33
C PRO A 43 -13.41 -3.55 -4.75
N VAL A 44 -13.79 -2.33 -5.13
CA VAL A 44 -12.86 -1.29 -5.59
C VAL A 44 -12.04 -0.72 -4.43
N ALA A 45 -12.70 -0.31 -3.35
CA ALA A 45 -12.02 0.20 -2.15
C ALA A 45 -11.08 -0.87 -1.57
N ALA A 46 -11.55 -2.11 -1.47
CA ALA A 46 -10.74 -3.25 -1.04
C ALA A 46 -9.55 -3.52 -1.97
N TYR A 47 -9.73 -3.39 -3.29
CA TYR A 47 -8.65 -3.53 -4.26
C TYR A 47 -7.61 -2.43 -4.08
N MET A 48 -8.04 -1.15 -4.02
CA MET A 48 -7.13 -0.02 -3.86
C MET A 48 -6.30 -0.14 -2.57
N SER A 49 -6.93 -0.46 -1.45
CA SER A 49 -6.22 -0.70 -0.18
C SER A 49 -5.15 -1.77 -0.33
N ARG A 50 -5.53 -2.95 -0.87
CA ARG A 50 -4.59 -4.06 -1.07
C ARG A 50 -3.45 -3.69 -2.01
N ALA A 51 -3.74 -3.03 -3.13
CA ALA A 51 -2.75 -2.62 -4.12
C ALA A 51 -1.77 -1.59 -3.53
N LEU A 52 -2.28 -0.58 -2.82
CA LEU A 52 -1.48 0.46 -2.20
C LEU A 52 -0.54 -0.08 -1.11
N ARG A 53 -0.91 -1.17 -0.44
CA ARG A 53 -0.07 -1.85 0.55
C ARG A 53 1.09 -2.65 -0.05
N GLN A 54 1.05 -2.98 -1.35
CA GLN A 54 2.03 -3.90 -1.95
C GLN A 54 3.46 -3.38 -2.04
N PRO A 55 3.72 -2.10 -2.39
CA PRO A 55 5.09 -1.60 -2.53
C PRO A 55 5.83 -1.50 -1.19
N PHE A 56 5.10 -1.31 -0.09
CA PHE A 56 5.65 -1.04 1.23
C PHE A 56 5.85 -2.32 2.03
N ARG A 57 7.06 -2.86 1.94
CA ARG A 57 7.47 -4.10 2.63
C ARG A 57 8.84 -3.93 3.28
N ILE A 58 9.14 -4.84 4.20
CA ILE A 58 10.51 -5.04 4.70
C ILE A 58 11.51 -5.24 3.55
N PRO A 59 12.77 -4.81 3.69
CA PRO A 59 13.37 -4.25 4.90
C PRO A 59 13.21 -2.72 5.05
N TYR A 60 12.60 -2.01 4.10
CA TYR A 60 12.65 -0.54 4.09
C TYR A 60 11.46 0.13 4.77
N TRP A 61 10.30 -0.54 4.74
CA TRP A 61 9.05 0.01 5.25
C TRP A 61 8.51 -0.88 6.37
N ASN A 62 8.29 -0.26 7.52
CA ASN A 62 7.53 -0.84 8.62
C ASN A 62 6.08 -0.42 8.41
N ARG A 63 5.28 -1.33 7.87
CA ARG A 63 3.87 -1.06 7.62
C ARG A 63 3.09 -1.26 8.92
N LEU A 64 2.51 -0.18 9.42
CA LEU A 64 1.66 -0.17 10.61
C LEU A 64 0.22 -0.50 10.22
N ASP A 65 -0.47 -1.20 11.12
CA ASP A 65 -1.89 -1.49 10.99
C ASP A 65 -2.72 -0.42 11.70
N ALA A 66 -3.59 0.25 10.94
CA ALA A 66 -4.61 1.14 11.48
C ALA A 66 -5.85 0.32 11.84
N ALA A 67 -6.34 0.46 13.07
CA ALA A 67 -7.65 -0.10 13.45
C ALA A 67 -8.80 0.86 13.12
N GLU A 68 -8.49 2.14 12.89
CA GLU A 68 -9.47 3.16 12.55
C GLU A 68 -9.75 3.22 11.05
N LEU A 69 -10.99 3.55 10.72
CA LEU A 69 -11.43 3.90 9.37
C LEU A 69 -11.70 5.40 9.34
N ILE A 70 -11.50 6.02 8.18
CA ILE A 70 -11.79 7.44 7.96
C ILE A 70 -12.82 7.61 6.84
N ALA A 71 -13.75 8.55 6.98
CA ALA A 71 -14.63 8.87 5.86
C ALA A 71 -13.81 9.52 4.72
N PRO A 72 -14.13 9.27 3.44
CA PRO A 72 -13.42 9.86 2.30
C PRO A 72 -13.26 11.38 2.37
N GLU A 73 -14.32 12.07 2.78
CA GLU A 73 -14.39 13.52 2.95
C GLU A 73 -13.58 14.03 4.16
N GLU A 74 -13.30 13.15 5.13
CA GLU A 74 -12.53 13.47 6.33
C GLU A 74 -11.02 13.28 6.15
N ALA A 75 -10.57 12.78 4.99
CA ALA A 75 -9.16 12.60 4.61
C ALA A 75 -8.42 13.93 4.36
N THR A 76 -8.51 14.83 5.33
CA THR A 76 -7.98 16.19 5.37
C THR A 76 -6.56 16.24 5.92
N PRO A 77 -5.80 17.33 5.67
CA PRO A 77 -4.44 17.47 6.19
C PRO A 77 -4.35 17.34 7.72
N SER A 78 -5.30 17.93 8.47
CA SER A 78 -5.30 17.89 9.94
C SER A 78 -5.58 16.49 10.48
N ALA A 79 -6.51 15.75 9.85
CA ALA A 79 -6.82 14.38 10.22
C ALA A 79 -5.61 13.47 9.99
N LEU A 80 -5.01 13.52 8.79
CA LEU A 80 -3.84 12.70 8.48
C LEU A 80 -2.62 13.07 9.34
N HIS A 81 -2.43 14.35 9.67
CA HIS A 81 -1.42 14.78 10.63
C HIS A 81 -1.66 14.18 12.03
N GLY A 82 -2.90 14.16 12.49
CA GLY A 82 -3.30 13.53 13.76
C GLY A 82 -2.99 12.03 13.78
N ILE A 83 -3.32 11.32 12.70
CA ILE A 83 -3.02 9.89 12.53
C ILE A 83 -1.50 9.67 12.53
N ALA A 84 -0.75 10.47 11.78
CA ALA A 84 0.71 10.36 11.72
C ALA A 84 1.37 10.49 13.09
N LYS A 85 0.88 11.42 13.93
CA LYS A 85 1.32 11.57 15.32
C LYS A 85 0.90 10.40 16.21
N LYS A 86 -0.34 9.94 16.09
CA LYS A 86 -0.91 8.87 16.92
C LYS A 86 -0.15 7.55 16.74
N TYR A 87 0.20 7.21 15.50
CA TYR A 87 0.85 5.95 15.15
C TYR A 87 2.37 6.07 15.00
N ASP A 88 2.94 7.25 15.23
CA ASP A 88 4.35 7.56 14.94
C ASP A 88 4.75 7.17 13.49
N ALA A 89 3.87 7.46 12.54
CA ALA A 89 4.08 7.19 11.12
C ALA A 89 4.80 8.37 10.44
N ASP A 90 5.77 8.05 9.57
CA ASP A 90 6.42 9.02 8.69
C ASP A 90 5.47 9.44 7.57
N ILE A 91 4.77 8.46 6.99
CA ILE A 91 3.86 8.63 5.86
C ILE A 91 2.50 8.03 6.21
N VAL A 92 1.43 8.77 5.90
CA VAL A 92 0.04 8.31 5.98
C VAL A 92 -0.55 8.34 4.57
N LEU A 93 -1.12 7.22 4.14
CA LEU A 93 -1.82 7.11 2.86
C LEU A 93 -3.27 6.68 3.08
N VAL A 94 -4.20 7.27 2.32
CA VAL A 94 -5.63 6.95 2.35
C VAL A 94 -6.13 6.75 0.91
N PRO A 95 -6.56 5.54 0.52
CA PRO A 95 -7.17 5.30 -0.79
C PRO A 95 -8.63 5.76 -0.78
N VAL A 96 -9.01 6.58 -1.76
CA VAL A 96 -10.34 7.17 -1.87
C VAL A 96 -10.94 6.85 -3.23
N VAL A 97 -12.12 6.24 -3.26
CA VAL A 97 -12.90 5.96 -4.47
C VAL A 97 -13.91 7.11 -4.65
N ARG A 98 -13.66 8.06 -5.55
CA ARG A 98 -14.60 9.17 -5.78
C ARG A 98 -15.73 8.78 -6.71
N ASN A 99 -15.39 8.04 -7.76
CA ASN A 99 -16.34 7.49 -8.70
C ASN A 99 -15.85 6.12 -9.20
N TRP A 100 -16.77 5.19 -9.32
CA TRP A 100 -16.55 3.92 -10.02
C TRP A 100 -17.86 3.47 -10.68
N TYR A 101 -17.78 3.28 -11.98
CA TYR A 101 -18.87 2.78 -12.80
C TYR A 101 -18.29 1.77 -13.78
N TRP A 102 -18.93 0.61 -13.85
CA TRP A 102 -18.67 -0.43 -14.84
C TRP A 102 -20.02 -1.06 -15.16
N ASN A 103 -20.40 -1.04 -16.42
CA ASN A 103 -21.69 -1.52 -16.86
C ASN A 103 -21.54 -2.26 -18.17
N GLN A 104 -22.22 -3.41 -18.26
CA GLN A 104 -22.32 -4.19 -19.47
C GLN A 104 -23.74 -4.10 -20.00
N PHE A 105 -23.91 -3.72 -21.26
CA PHE A 105 -25.22 -3.53 -21.87
C PHE A 105 -25.23 -3.99 -23.31
N HIS A 106 -26.42 -4.32 -23.79
CA HIS A 106 -26.65 -4.65 -25.19
C HIS A 106 -26.92 -3.38 -25.98
N SER A 107 -26.37 -3.27 -27.18
CA SER A 107 -26.78 -2.21 -28.11
C SER A 107 -28.26 -2.39 -28.48
N LEU A 108 -29.11 -1.42 -28.17
CA LEU A 108 -30.50 -1.37 -28.64
C LEU A 108 -30.55 -0.54 -29.93
N ASP A 109 -29.76 -0.91 -30.94
CA ASP A 109 -29.85 -0.26 -32.24
C ASP A 109 -30.94 -0.92 -33.10
N TRP A 110 -31.92 -0.09 -33.49
CA TRP A 110 -33.16 -0.46 -34.19
C TRP A 110 -32.93 -0.90 -35.67
N TYR A 111 -31.69 -1.07 -36.12
CA TYR A 111 -31.37 -1.18 -37.55
C TYR A 111 -30.32 -2.24 -37.97
N GLY A 112 -29.81 -3.11 -37.08
CA GLY A 112 -28.83 -4.13 -37.48
C GLY A 112 -28.85 -5.38 -36.60
N ASP A 113 -28.68 -6.54 -37.22
CA ASP A 113 -28.64 -7.89 -36.61
C ASP A 113 -27.36 -8.19 -35.79
N ASP A 114 -26.67 -7.17 -35.26
CA ASP A 114 -25.45 -7.36 -34.48
C ASP A 114 -25.80 -7.35 -32.97
N ASP A 115 -25.96 -8.56 -32.42
CA ASP A 115 -26.18 -8.85 -30.99
C ASP A 115 -24.88 -8.64 -30.16
N GLU A 116 -24.28 -7.45 -30.26
CA GLU A 116 -23.01 -7.14 -29.59
C GLU A 116 -23.22 -6.56 -28.18
N TRP A 117 -22.54 -7.19 -27.22
CA TRP A 117 -22.47 -6.69 -25.85
C TRP A 117 -21.35 -5.68 -25.74
N PHE A 118 -21.67 -4.50 -25.23
CA PHE A 118 -20.71 -3.45 -24.93
C PHE A 118 -20.47 -3.37 -23.42
N VAL A 119 -19.28 -2.89 -23.08
CA VAL A 119 -18.93 -2.48 -21.74
C VAL A 119 -18.56 -1.01 -21.77
N GLU A 120 -19.07 -0.27 -20.80
CA GLU A 120 -18.67 1.10 -20.52
C GLU A 120 -18.18 1.19 -19.08
N TYR A 121 -17.07 1.89 -18.88
CA TYR A 121 -16.58 2.20 -17.55
C TYR A 121 -16.25 3.67 -17.39
N ASN A 122 -16.29 4.14 -16.16
CA ASN A 122 -15.83 5.48 -15.76
C ASN A 122 -15.34 5.41 -14.32
N TYR A 123 -14.16 5.95 -14.04
CA TYR A 123 -13.61 5.98 -12.69
C TYR A 123 -12.90 7.30 -12.37
N ASP A 124 -12.96 7.67 -11.09
CA ASP A 124 -12.14 8.70 -10.45
C ASP A 124 -11.65 8.11 -9.11
N LEU A 125 -10.34 7.85 -9.06
CA LEU A 125 -9.65 7.26 -7.92
C LEU A 125 -8.61 8.24 -7.39
N ALA A 126 -8.48 8.31 -6.08
CA ALA A 126 -7.52 9.19 -5.42
C ALA A 126 -6.75 8.49 -4.31
N VAL A 127 -5.52 8.96 -4.05
CA VAL A 127 -4.75 8.63 -2.86
C VAL A 127 -4.39 9.95 -2.17
N CYS A 128 -4.93 10.15 -0.98
CA CYS A 128 -4.53 11.24 -0.09
C CYS A 128 -3.28 10.81 0.66
N ALA A 129 -2.23 11.62 0.60
CA ALA A 129 -0.95 11.34 1.22
C ALA A 129 -0.53 12.49 2.13
N TYR A 130 -0.03 12.14 3.31
CA TYR A 130 0.59 13.08 4.22
C TYR A 130 2.00 12.59 4.59
N ASN A 131 2.97 13.47 4.46
CA ASN A 131 4.35 13.23 4.88
C ASN A 131 4.68 14.10 6.08
N ARG A 132 4.92 13.47 7.21
CA ARG A 132 5.23 14.14 8.48
C ARG A 132 6.60 14.83 8.48
N ARG A 133 7.58 14.31 7.72
CA ARG A 133 8.94 14.86 7.69
C ARG A 133 9.00 16.20 6.98
N THR A 134 8.24 16.34 5.89
CA THR A 134 8.14 17.58 5.10
C THR A 134 6.93 18.42 5.47
N ASP A 135 6.04 17.91 6.33
CA ASP A 135 4.75 18.48 6.69
C ASP A 135 3.88 18.82 5.45
N THR A 136 3.89 17.92 4.47
CA THR A 136 3.20 18.12 3.18
C THR A 136 2.02 17.18 3.03
N TYR A 137 0.89 17.74 2.64
CA TYR A 137 -0.28 16.99 2.17
C TYR A 137 -0.39 17.09 0.65
N ALA A 138 -0.67 15.97 -0.01
CA ALA A 138 -0.89 15.91 -1.45
C ALA A 138 -2.01 14.91 -1.78
N VAL A 139 -2.71 15.15 -2.87
CA VAL A 139 -3.73 14.23 -3.40
C VAL A 139 -3.32 13.83 -4.81
N TYR A 140 -3.18 12.53 -5.02
CA TYR A 140 -2.82 11.95 -6.30
C TYR A 140 -4.05 11.30 -6.91
N THR A 141 -4.43 11.70 -8.12
CA THR A 141 -5.68 11.25 -8.76
C THR A 141 -5.40 10.52 -10.07
N CYS A 142 -6.27 9.58 -10.40
CA CYS A 142 -6.30 8.88 -11.68
C CYS A 142 -7.76 8.73 -12.10
N HIS A 143 -8.03 9.07 -13.35
CA HIS A 143 -9.35 9.06 -13.94
C HIS A 143 -9.26 8.37 -15.29
N GLY A 144 -10.33 7.67 -15.66
CA GLY A 144 -10.40 6.98 -16.93
C GLY A 144 -11.84 6.68 -17.29
N HIS A 145 -12.09 6.64 -18.58
CA HIS A 145 -13.37 6.30 -19.15
C HIS A 145 -13.11 5.66 -20.51
N ASP A 146 -13.85 4.60 -20.80
CA ASP A 146 -13.86 3.99 -22.12
C ASP A 146 -15.15 3.22 -22.34
N ARG A 147 -15.41 2.93 -23.62
CA ARG A 147 -16.51 2.09 -24.06
C ARG A 147 -16.05 1.26 -25.25
N ASP A 148 -16.19 -0.05 -25.13
CA ASP A 148 -15.79 -0.99 -26.17
C ASP A 148 -16.60 -2.29 -26.06
N ASP A 149 -16.36 -3.23 -26.97
CA ASP A 149 -16.94 -4.55 -26.91
C ASP A 149 -16.62 -5.25 -25.59
N ALA A 150 -17.59 -5.99 -25.08
CA ALA A 150 -17.43 -6.81 -23.89
C ALA A 150 -16.36 -7.91 -24.07
N SER A 151 -15.98 -8.25 -25.31
CA SER A 151 -14.88 -9.16 -25.59
C SER A 151 -13.51 -8.52 -25.31
N VAL A 152 -13.40 -7.19 -25.48
CA VAL A 152 -12.20 -6.38 -25.23
C VAL A 152 -12.15 -5.94 -23.77
N LEU A 153 -13.22 -5.31 -23.27
CA LEU A 153 -13.32 -4.75 -21.91
C LEU A 153 -14.00 -5.72 -20.93
N ASN A 154 -13.49 -6.95 -20.85
CA ASN A 154 -14.14 -8.01 -20.07
C ASN A 154 -13.78 -8.05 -18.57
N SER A 155 -12.85 -7.21 -18.10
CA SER A 155 -12.27 -7.33 -16.76
C SER A 155 -12.19 -6.01 -15.99
N PRO A 156 -13.11 -5.75 -15.05
CA PRO A 156 -13.02 -4.66 -14.08
C PRO A 156 -11.67 -4.63 -13.34
N ALA A 157 -11.12 -5.80 -13.02
CA ALA A 157 -9.87 -5.92 -12.28
C ALA A 157 -8.65 -5.48 -13.10
N ALA A 158 -8.67 -5.63 -14.43
CA ALA A 158 -7.62 -5.14 -15.30
C ALA A 158 -7.61 -3.61 -15.32
N ILE A 159 -8.78 -2.98 -15.46
CA ILE A 159 -8.95 -1.52 -15.41
C ILE A 159 -8.41 -0.97 -14.08
N LEU A 160 -8.79 -1.60 -12.96
CA LEU A 160 -8.31 -1.19 -11.63
C LEU A 160 -6.81 -1.38 -11.44
N ARG A 161 -6.22 -2.43 -12.00
CA ARG A 161 -4.77 -2.65 -11.95
C ARG A 161 -4.03 -1.51 -12.65
N ASP A 162 -4.42 -1.22 -13.87
CA ASP A 162 -3.72 -0.23 -14.69
C ASP A 162 -3.90 1.20 -14.11
N ALA A 163 -5.08 1.48 -13.53
CA ALA A 163 -5.33 2.71 -12.78
C ALA A 163 -4.47 2.81 -11.50
N MET A 164 -4.31 1.71 -10.76
CA MET A 164 -3.45 1.67 -9.57
C MET A 164 -1.97 1.78 -9.92
N ASP A 165 -1.51 1.15 -10.99
CA ASP A 165 -0.12 1.29 -11.47
C ASP A 165 0.17 2.76 -11.79
N THR A 166 -0.74 3.44 -12.49
CA THR A 166 -0.64 4.88 -12.77
C THR A 166 -0.61 5.73 -11.49
N LEU A 167 -1.42 5.40 -10.47
CA LEU A 167 -1.40 6.09 -9.18
C LEU A 167 -0.08 5.86 -8.43
N LEU A 168 0.42 4.63 -8.40
CA LEU A 168 1.67 4.26 -7.73
C LEU A 168 2.89 4.90 -8.41
N GLU A 169 2.86 5.08 -9.73
CA GLU A 169 3.89 5.83 -10.45
C GLU A 169 3.95 7.30 -10.02
N LYS A 170 2.79 7.95 -9.86
CA LYS A 170 2.66 9.34 -9.41
C LYS A 170 3.10 9.54 -7.95
N LEU A 171 2.99 8.51 -7.11
CA LEU A 171 3.43 8.59 -5.72
C LEU A 171 4.97 8.75 -5.66
N PRO A 172 5.47 9.70 -4.86
CA PRO A 172 6.91 9.88 -4.65
C PRO A 172 7.50 8.79 -3.74
N TYR A 173 6.65 7.94 -3.14
CA TYR A 173 7.07 6.88 -2.22
C TYR A 173 7.27 5.58 -3.00
N LYS A 174 8.52 5.20 -3.20
CA LYS A 174 8.90 3.97 -3.90
C LYS A 174 9.18 2.83 -2.90
N ARG A 175 9.32 1.62 -3.45
CA ARG A 175 9.64 0.41 -2.66
C ARG A 175 10.89 0.61 -1.81
N ILE A 176 11.90 1.29 -2.35
CA ILE A 176 13.07 1.77 -1.62
C ILE A 176 12.87 3.28 -1.43
N PRO A 177 12.87 3.79 -0.18
CA PRO A 177 12.85 5.22 0.07
C PRO A 177 14.04 5.91 -0.61
N THR A 178 13.80 7.02 -1.33
CA THR A 178 14.82 7.71 -2.14
C THR A 178 16.01 8.23 -1.32
N ASP A 179 15.80 8.65 -0.07
CA ASP A 179 16.92 9.03 0.81
C ASP A 179 17.77 7.83 1.25
N LEU A 180 17.18 6.64 1.33
CA LEU A 180 17.93 5.41 1.54
C LEU A 180 18.66 4.99 0.26
N GLU A 181 18.11 5.27 -0.93
CA GLU A 181 18.87 5.09 -2.17
C GLU A 181 20.14 5.95 -2.17
N GLU A 182 20.15 7.15 -1.57
CA GLU A 182 21.38 7.94 -1.40
C GLU A 182 22.33 7.33 -0.37
N LEU A 183 21.79 6.85 0.77
CA LEU A 183 22.57 6.22 1.85
C LEU A 183 23.23 4.91 1.40
N TYR A 184 22.52 4.10 0.62
CA TYR A 184 22.99 2.84 0.04
C TYR A 184 23.63 2.99 -1.35
N GLY A 185 23.38 4.10 -2.04
CA GLY A 185 23.77 4.37 -3.43
C GLY A 185 25.03 5.20 -3.62
N VAL A 186 25.80 5.43 -2.57
CA VAL A 186 27.27 5.52 -2.69
C VAL A 186 27.86 4.21 -2.17
N SER A 187 27.55 3.12 -2.87
CA SER A 187 28.46 1.99 -2.92
C SER A 187 29.62 2.40 -3.81
N ASP A 188 30.81 2.53 -3.24
CA ASP A 188 32.06 2.63 -3.99
C ASP A 188 32.03 1.68 -5.20
N PRO A 189 32.57 2.08 -6.36
CA PRO A 189 32.46 1.29 -7.58
C PRO A 189 32.83 -0.18 -7.31
N LEU A 190 31.90 -1.09 -7.67
CA LEU A 190 32.08 -2.53 -7.53
C LEU A 190 33.41 -2.94 -8.16
N GLN A 191 34.30 -3.49 -7.34
CA GLN A 191 35.59 -3.97 -7.82
C GLN A 191 35.46 -5.42 -8.28
N LEU A 192 36.02 -5.71 -9.44
CA LEU A 192 36.10 -7.06 -9.97
C LEU A 192 37.25 -7.81 -9.29
N ARG A 193 36.94 -8.77 -8.42
CA ARG A 193 37.92 -9.66 -7.80
C ARG A 193 37.87 -11.04 -8.45
N GLN A 194 39.01 -11.53 -8.92
CA GLN A 194 39.14 -12.89 -9.42
C GLN A 194 39.68 -13.79 -8.30
N THR A 195 38.97 -14.88 -8.01
CA THR A 195 39.41 -15.88 -7.04
C THR A 195 40.57 -16.70 -7.61
N ALA A 196 41.34 -17.36 -6.74
CA ALA A 196 42.43 -18.25 -7.16
C ALA A 196 41.95 -19.40 -8.08
N GLY A 197 40.66 -19.76 -8.01
CA GLY A 197 40.01 -20.73 -8.91
C GLY A 197 39.44 -20.14 -10.20
N GLY A 198 39.74 -18.87 -10.52
CA GLY A 198 39.36 -18.22 -11.78
C GLY A 198 37.97 -17.59 -11.81
N ALA A 199 37.14 -17.77 -10.78
CA ALA A 199 35.82 -17.15 -10.71
C ALA A 199 35.93 -15.64 -10.50
N LYS A 200 35.19 -14.86 -11.29
CA LYS A 200 35.11 -13.40 -11.21
C LYS A 200 33.92 -12.99 -10.34
N ILE A 201 34.17 -12.25 -9.28
CA ILE A 201 33.18 -11.80 -8.30
C ILE A 201 33.23 -10.28 -8.23
N TRP A 202 32.07 -9.64 -8.32
CA TRP A 202 31.94 -8.20 -8.10
C TRP A 202 31.73 -7.96 -6.61
N THR A 203 32.62 -7.19 -5.98
CA THR A 203 32.57 -6.89 -4.54
C THR A 203 32.56 -5.39 -4.32
N ASN A 204 31.75 -4.90 -3.37
CA ASN A 204 31.86 -3.51 -2.92
C ASN A 204 33.24 -3.31 -2.30
N ALA A 205 33.91 -2.19 -2.64
CA ALA A 205 35.18 -1.85 -2.01
C ALA A 205 34.97 -1.70 -0.49
N ASP A 206 35.89 -2.28 0.28
CA ASP A 206 35.93 -2.38 1.73
C ASP A 206 35.23 -1.21 2.48
N LYS A 207 33.97 -1.42 2.90
CA LYS A 207 33.46 -0.72 4.09
C LYS A 207 33.73 -1.62 5.29
N PRO A 208 34.56 -1.21 6.26
CA PRO A 208 34.65 -1.95 7.52
C PRO A 208 33.26 -1.91 8.17
N VAL A 209 32.72 -3.10 8.43
CA VAL A 209 31.52 -3.22 9.27
C VAL A 209 31.96 -2.83 10.68
N ALA A 210 31.57 -1.63 11.12
CA ALA A 210 31.66 -1.28 12.53
C ALA A 210 30.62 -2.14 13.26
N ILE A 211 31.12 -3.03 14.13
CA ILE A 211 30.33 -3.78 15.12
C ILE A 211 30.23 -2.91 16.37
#